data_AF-A0A0G0KT25-F1
#
_entry.id   AF-A0A0G0KT25-F1
#
_cell.length_a   1.000
_cell.length_b   1.000
_cell.length_c   1.000
_cell.angle_alpha   90.00
_cell.angle_beta   90.00
_cell.angle_gamma   90.00
#
_symmetry.space_group_name_H-M   'P 1'
#
loop_
_entity.id
_entity.type
_entity.pdbx_description
1 polymer ?
#
loop_
_entity_poly.entity_id
_entity_poly.type
_entity_poly.pdbx_seq_one_letter_code
_entity_poly.pdbx_strand_id
1 'polypeptide(L)'
;MKELVDILEKNGLAEHLDPSKVIQESERLSHSNPLNTLGDLVQWLDNEKANNHIFQKRVGLNTLDQWHFDEDGYFSHIEGKYFKIVGMKVTSPSREVNTWSQPILDNVGTGIIGLLLKRENNNLHFLMRARAEVGNRHIVQLGPTVEINPGNYMYNRKLKKPFLIEEFQSPTRFIKLWENRLSEEGGKFYKEEHLHRILMLPDGIDLKTPSVYRWISYDQMRFFLHMGESVNSCARSILACLI
;
A
#
# COMPACT_ATOMS: atom_id res chain seq x y z
N MET A 1 -29.73 -11.26 3.33
CA MET A 1 -28.46 -11.62 4.00
C MET A 1 -28.26 -13.13 4.10
N LYS A 2 -29.19 -13.92 4.64
CA LYS A 2 -29.08 -15.40 4.71
C LYS A 2 -28.93 -16.07 3.34
N GLU A 3 -29.73 -15.70 2.34
CA GLU A 3 -29.64 -16.29 1.00
C GLU A 3 -28.32 -15.99 0.26
N LEU A 4 -27.67 -14.85 0.52
CA LEU A 4 -26.39 -14.51 -0.11
C LEU A 4 -25.24 -15.29 0.53
N VAL A 5 -25.29 -15.48 1.85
CA VAL A 5 -24.35 -16.35 2.58
C VAL A 5 -24.55 -17.81 2.17
N ASP A 6 -25.79 -18.28 2.00
CA ASP A 6 -26.09 -19.65 1.56
C ASP A 6 -25.62 -19.92 0.11
N ILE A 7 -25.65 -18.92 -0.78
CA ILE A 7 -25.11 -19.03 -2.15
C ILE A 7 -23.58 -19.04 -2.14
N LEU A 8 -22.95 -18.30 -1.24
CA LEU A 8 -21.48 -18.26 -1.09
C LEU A 8 -20.95 -19.53 -0.38
N GLU A 9 -21.70 -20.08 0.58
CA GLU A 9 -21.39 -21.33 1.28
C GLU A 9 -21.63 -22.56 0.39
N LYS A 10 -22.74 -22.62 -0.38
CA LYS A 10 -23.00 -23.73 -1.31
C LYS A 10 -21.97 -23.88 -2.44
N ASN A 11 -21.23 -22.83 -2.76
CA ASN A 11 -20.17 -22.85 -3.77
C ASN A 11 -18.75 -23.01 -3.16
N GLY A 12 -18.62 -23.22 -1.84
CA GLY A 12 -17.32 -23.39 -1.18
C GLY A 12 -16.47 -22.10 -1.11
N LEU A 13 -17.11 -20.93 -1.09
CA LEU A 13 -16.45 -19.62 -1.14
C LEU A 13 -16.43 -18.89 0.21
N ALA A 14 -16.88 -19.52 1.29
CA ALA A 14 -16.97 -18.90 2.62
C ALA A 14 -15.69 -19.02 3.48
N GLU A 15 -14.70 -19.81 3.04
CA GLU A 15 -13.36 -19.84 3.64
C GLU A 15 -12.34 -19.37 2.59
N HIS A 16 -11.74 -18.21 2.83
CA HIS A 16 -10.71 -17.58 2.00
C HIS A 16 -11.06 -17.54 0.51
N LEU A 17 -11.80 -16.51 0.10
CA LEU A 17 -11.88 -16.13 -1.31
C LEU A 17 -10.46 -15.80 -1.81
N ASP A 18 -9.83 -16.80 -2.41
CA ASP A 18 -8.54 -16.70 -3.07
C ASP A 18 -8.58 -15.51 -4.06
N PRO A 19 -7.75 -14.48 -3.88
CA PRO A 19 -7.80 -13.31 -4.74
C PRO A 19 -7.55 -13.64 -6.22
N SER A 20 -6.81 -14.71 -6.52
CA SER A 20 -6.59 -15.17 -7.89
C SER A 20 -7.89 -15.59 -8.57
N LYS A 21 -8.81 -16.24 -7.85
CA LYS A 21 -10.13 -16.61 -8.36
C LYS A 21 -10.97 -15.37 -8.66
N VAL A 22 -10.89 -14.35 -7.81
CA VAL A 22 -11.60 -13.07 -8.00
C VAL A 22 -11.10 -12.36 -9.26
N ILE A 23 -9.80 -12.39 -9.55
CA ILE A 23 -9.25 -11.86 -10.80
C ILE A 23 -9.70 -12.69 -12.00
N GLN A 24 -9.58 -14.02 -11.96
CA GLN A 24 -9.95 -14.90 -13.07
C GLN A 24 -11.42 -14.71 -13.49
N GLU A 25 -12.31 -14.50 -12.51
CA GLU A 25 -13.70 -14.14 -12.78
C GLU A 25 -13.82 -12.77 -13.47
N SER A 26 -13.07 -11.77 -13.01
CA SER A 26 -13.09 -10.43 -13.62
C SER A 26 -12.55 -10.43 -15.05
N GLU A 27 -11.50 -11.20 -15.35
CA GLU A 27 -10.94 -11.29 -16.70
C GLU A 27 -11.96 -11.83 -17.71
N ARG A 28 -12.77 -12.80 -17.30
CA ARG A 28 -13.84 -13.36 -18.13
C ARG A 28 -14.99 -12.38 -18.39
N LEU A 29 -15.20 -11.41 -17.50
CA LEU A 29 -16.33 -10.49 -17.52
C LEU A 29 -15.99 -9.07 -18.02
N SER A 30 -14.73 -8.82 -18.41
CA SER A 30 -14.06 -7.54 -18.72
C SER A 30 -14.63 -6.67 -19.87
N HIS A 31 -15.88 -6.88 -20.30
CA HIS A 31 -16.50 -6.19 -21.44
C HIS A 31 -17.49 -5.08 -21.04
N SER A 32 -17.61 -4.76 -19.75
CA SER A 32 -18.54 -3.76 -19.24
C SER A 32 -17.88 -2.40 -18.98
N ASN A 33 -18.69 -1.34 -18.95
CA ASN A 33 -18.19 0.02 -18.75
C ASN A 33 -17.63 0.22 -17.33
N PRO A 34 -16.36 0.67 -17.19
CA PRO A 34 -15.79 1.01 -15.89
C PRO A 34 -16.44 2.26 -15.29
N LEU A 35 -16.27 2.44 -13.98
CA LEU A 35 -16.80 3.58 -13.24
C LEU A 35 -16.25 4.95 -13.68
N ASN A 36 -15.04 4.96 -14.23
CA ASN A 36 -14.38 6.15 -14.76
C ASN A 36 -13.83 5.81 -16.15
N THR A 37 -13.73 6.78 -17.05
CA THR A 37 -13.00 6.53 -18.30
C THR A 37 -11.49 6.54 -18.03
N LEU A 38 -10.70 5.90 -18.90
CA LEU A 38 -9.24 5.92 -18.75
C LEU A 38 -8.67 7.35 -18.87
N GLY A 39 -9.23 8.17 -19.77
CA GLY A 39 -8.84 9.57 -19.93
C GLY A 39 -9.07 10.39 -18.67
N ASP A 40 -10.22 10.20 -18.00
CA ASP A 40 -10.52 10.88 -16.73
C ASP A 40 -9.54 10.48 -15.62
N LEU A 41 -9.12 9.21 -15.57
CA LEU A 41 -8.16 8.73 -14.58
C LEU A 41 -6.76 9.30 -14.82
N VAL A 42 -6.31 9.37 -16.07
CA VAL A 42 -5.03 10.00 -16.43
C VAL A 42 -5.05 11.48 -16.05
N GLN A 43 -6.11 12.20 -16.46
CA GLN A 43 -6.26 13.61 -16.15
C GLN A 43 -6.34 13.86 -14.63
N TRP A 44 -7.05 13.01 -13.89
CA TRP A 44 -7.12 13.08 -12.44
C TRP A 44 -5.73 12.92 -11.81
N LEU A 45 -4.96 11.90 -12.19
CA LEU A 45 -3.64 11.67 -11.63
C LEU A 45 -2.67 12.83 -11.95
N ASP A 46 -2.76 13.40 -13.15
CA ASP A 46 -1.97 14.57 -13.54
C ASP A 46 -2.39 15.84 -12.78
N ASN A 47 -3.68 16.02 -12.51
CA ASN A 47 -4.16 17.10 -11.63
C ASN A 47 -3.64 16.93 -10.20
N GLU A 48 -3.60 15.70 -9.67
CA GLU A 48 -3.03 15.43 -8.35
C GLU A 48 -1.52 15.73 -8.31
N LYS A 49 -0.78 15.44 -9.38
CA LYS A 49 0.63 15.85 -9.50
C LYS A 49 0.76 17.38 -9.51
N ALA A 50 -0.03 18.07 -10.33
CA ALA A 50 0.03 19.52 -10.48
C ALA A 50 -0.35 20.27 -9.18
N ASN A 51 -1.27 19.72 -8.39
CA ASN A 51 -1.71 20.33 -7.14
C ASN A 51 -0.74 20.10 -5.96
N ASN A 52 0.19 19.14 -6.06
CA ASN A 52 1.14 18.83 -5.01
C ASN A 52 2.44 19.64 -5.14
N HIS A 53 2.55 20.72 -4.35
CA HIS A 53 3.68 21.65 -4.33
C HIS A 53 4.74 21.25 -3.29
N ILE A 54 5.24 20.01 -3.38
CA ILE A 54 6.29 19.53 -2.49
C ILE A 54 7.65 19.97 -3.03
N PHE A 55 8.35 20.81 -2.27
CA PHE A 55 9.74 21.18 -2.54
C PHE A 55 10.68 20.35 -1.68
N GLN A 56 11.63 19.67 -2.32
CA GLN A 56 12.62 18.84 -1.66
C GLN A 56 14.02 19.42 -1.81
N LYS A 57 14.79 19.40 -0.72
CA LYS A 57 16.20 19.75 -0.71
C LYS A 57 16.96 18.73 0.12
N ARG A 58 18.11 18.27 -0.37
CA ARG A 58 19.03 17.45 0.42
C ARG A 58 19.70 18.31 1.49
N VAL A 59 19.69 17.84 2.72
CA VAL A 59 20.30 18.48 3.89
C VAL A 59 21.15 17.47 4.66
N GLY A 60 22.02 17.93 5.55
CA GLY A 60 22.80 17.04 6.43
C GLY A 60 21.89 16.34 7.43
N LEU A 61 22.19 15.09 7.80
CA LEU A 61 21.40 14.37 8.82
C LEU A 61 21.41 15.09 10.17
N ASN A 62 22.53 15.72 10.52
CA ASN A 62 22.71 16.51 11.73
C ASN A 62 21.95 17.86 11.73
N THR A 63 21.30 18.24 10.64
CA THR A 63 20.48 19.45 10.55
C THR A 63 18.97 19.17 10.61
N LEU A 64 18.57 17.90 10.67
CA LEU A 64 17.17 17.51 10.73
C LEU A 64 16.60 17.82 12.12
N ASP A 65 15.52 18.61 12.16
CA ASP A 65 14.80 18.87 13.39
C ASP A 65 14.11 17.58 13.89
N GLN A 66 14.07 17.39 15.22
CA GLN A 66 13.48 16.21 15.88
C GLN A 66 14.17 14.86 15.56
N TRP A 67 15.31 14.87 14.87
CA TRP A 67 16.13 13.69 14.62
C TRP A 67 17.53 13.89 15.20
N HIS A 68 18.13 12.81 15.68
CA HIS A 68 19.43 12.87 16.34
C HIS A 68 20.20 11.56 16.23
N PHE A 69 21.51 11.63 16.46
CA PHE A 69 22.35 10.48 16.75
C PHE A 69 22.40 10.28 18.27
N ASP A 70 22.24 9.05 18.75
CA ASP A 70 22.50 8.68 20.14
C ASP A 70 23.99 8.41 20.40
N GLU A 71 24.36 8.09 21.65
CA GLU A 71 25.75 7.82 22.06
C GLU A 71 26.38 6.63 21.34
N ASP A 72 25.55 5.67 20.89
CA ASP A 72 25.96 4.49 20.12
C ASP A 72 26.04 4.79 18.61
N GLY A 73 25.71 6.01 18.18
CA GLY A 73 25.76 6.45 16.80
C GLY A 73 24.55 6.04 15.96
N TYR A 74 23.44 5.65 16.58
CA TYR A 74 22.22 5.37 15.85
C TYR A 74 21.40 6.63 15.58
N PHE A 75 20.86 6.75 14.36
CA PHE A 75 20.06 7.91 13.97
C PHE A 75 18.56 7.62 14.10
N SER A 76 17.83 8.42 14.88
CA SER A 76 16.39 8.20 15.10
C SER A 76 15.61 9.48 15.43
N HIS A 77 14.28 9.40 15.29
CA HIS A 77 13.37 10.46 15.70
C HIS A 77 13.22 10.48 17.23
N ILE A 78 13.15 11.66 17.85
CA ILE A 78 13.07 11.84 19.32
C ILE A 78 11.85 11.15 19.96
N GLU A 79 10.78 10.92 19.19
CA GLU A 79 9.57 10.22 19.65
C GLU A 79 9.65 8.69 19.46
N GLY A 80 10.76 8.15 18.94
CA GLY A 80 10.89 6.73 18.62
C GLY A 80 9.93 6.25 17.51
N LYS A 81 9.62 7.12 16.55
CA LYS A 81 8.69 6.87 15.44
C LYS A 81 9.42 6.78 14.09
N TYR A 82 8.69 6.35 13.08
CA TYR A 82 9.14 6.20 11.69
C TYR A 82 10.18 5.10 11.54
N PHE A 83 11.47 5.45 11.66
CA PHE A 83 12.58 4.56 11.40
C PHE A 83 13.80 4.95 12.21
N LYS A 84 14.71 4.00 12.34
CA LYS A 84 16.06 4.17 12.87
C LYS A 84 17.07 3.78 11.79
N ILE A 85 18.22 4.43 11.73
CA ILE A 85 19.36 3.96 10.93
C ILE A 85 20.34 3.32 11.89
N VAL A 86 20.63 2.04 11.66
CA VAL A 86 21.56 1.25 12.47
C VAL A 86 22.71 0.71 11.64
N GLY A 87 23.85 0.47 12.27
CA GLY A 87 24.97 -0.25 11.66
C GLY A 87 24.79 -1.75 11.82
N MET A 88 25.01 -2.52 10.75
CA MET A 88 24.99 -3.98 10.79
C MET A 88 26.28 -4.55 10.21
N LYS A 89 26.84 -5.55 10.88
CA LYS A 89 27.89 -6.41 10.36
C LYS A 89 27.27 -7.74 9.94
N VAL A 90 27.42 -8.10 8.67
CA VAL A 90 26.87 -9.34 8.10
C VAL A 90 27.99 -10.29 7.77
N THR A 91 27.82 -11.57 8.12
CA THR A 91 28.71 -12.66 7.73
C THR A 91 27.90 -13.69 6.95
N SER A 92 28.29 -13.98 5.71
CA SER A 92 27.63 -14.96 4.84
C SER A 92 28.68 -15.75 4.07
N PRO A 93 28.86 -17.06 4.36
CA PRO A 93 29.92 -17.87 3.74
C PRO A 93 29.66 -18.21 2.26
N SER A 94 28.48 -17.88 1.73
CA SER A 94 28.07 -18.18 0.35
C SER A 94 28.19 -16.99 -0.61
N ARG A 95 28.76 -15.87 -0.17
CA ARG A 95 28.92 -14.64 -0.97
C ARG A 95 30.39 -14.43 -1.32
N GLU A 96 30.67 -13.75 -2.42
CA GLU A 96 32.04 -13.40 -2.82
C GLU A 96 32.77 -12.59 -1.74
N VAL A 97 32.07 -11.62 -1.14
CA VAL A 97 32.51 -10.92 0.06
C VAL A 97 31.81 -11.54 1.28
N ASN A 98 32.57 -12.35 2.03
CA ASN A 98 32.04 -13.14 3.15
C ASN A 98 31.64 -12.31 4.38
N THR A 99 32.14 -11.08 4.51
CA THR A 99 31.83 -10.21 5.64
C THR A 99 31.87 -8.75 5.22
N TRP A 100 30.83 -7.99 5.58
CA TRP A 100 30.78 -6.55 5.33
C TRP A 100 30.01 -5.83 6.44
N SER A 101 30.14 -4.51 6.47
CA SER A 101 29.36 -3.63 7.34
C SER A 101 28.60 -2.62 6.49
N GLN A 102 27.36 -2.30 6.88
CA GLN A 102 26.54 -1.30 6.20
C GLN A 102 25.57 -0.61 7.17
N PRO A 103 25.13 0.62 6.87
CA PRO A 103 23.91 1.13 7.46
C PRO A 103 22.70 0.36 6.93
N ILE A 104 21.66 0.26 7.74
CA ILE A 104 20.38 -0.35 7.38
C ILE A 104 19.23 0.38 8.09
N LEU A 105 18.09 0.48 7.43
CA LEU A 105 16.86 1.05 8.01
C LEU A 105 16.19 0.01 8.90
N ASP A 106 15.80 0.43 10.09
CA ASP A 106 15.04 -0.36 11.06
C ASP A 106 13.74 0.39 11.36
N ASN A 107 12.67 0.04 10.64
CA ASN A 107 11.37 0.70 10.75
C ASN A 107 10.66 0.28 12.04
N VAL A 108 10.01 1.23 12.70
CA VAL A 108 9.40 0.98 14.01
C VAL A 108 8.05 0.26 13.84
N GLY A 109 8.03 -1.04 14.13
CA GLY A 109 6.80 -1.86 14.09
C GLY A 109 6.37 -2.26 12.67
N THR A 110 5.30 -3.05 12.57
CA THR A 110 4.83 -3.61 11.28
C THR A 110 3.96 -2.60 10.52
N GLY A 111 4.30 -2.34 9.26
CA GLY A 111 3.45 -1.61 8.32
C GLY A 111 2.22 -2.42 7.86
N ILE A 112 1.24 -1.73 7.26
CA ILE A 112 0.09 -2.33 6.60
C ILE A 112 0.01 -1.79 5.18
N ILE A 113 -0.04 -2.70 4.20
CA ILE A 113 -0.31 -2.44 2.80
C ILE A 113 -1.67 -3.05 2.48
N GLY A 114 -2.66 -2.20 2.25
CA GLY A 114 -4.06 -2.56 2.14
C GLY A 114 -4.65 -2.22 0.79
N LEU A 115 -5.35 -3.17 0.18
CA LEU A 115 -6.09 -2.98 -1.07
C LEU A 115 -7.57 -3.31 -0.86
N LEU A 116 -8.44 -2.33 -1.14
CA LEU A 116 -9.89 -2.51 -1.13
C LEU A 116 -10.38 -2.74 -2.56
N LEU A 117 -11.14 -3.81 -2.73
CA LEU A 117 -11.78 -4.20 -3.96
C LEU A 117 -13.28 -3.88 -3.92
N LYS A 118 -13.88 -3.65 -5.08
CA LYS A 118 -15.32 -3.54 -5.26
C LYS A 118 -15.73 -4.22 -6.56
N ARG A 119 -16.85 -4.94 -6.55
CA ARG A 119 -17.54 -5.38 -7.78
C ARG A 119 -18.59 -4.34 -8.15
N GLU A 120 -18.56 -3.88 -9.39
CA GLU A 120 -19.55 -2.95 -9.92
C GLU A 120 -19.63 -3.14 -11.43
N ASN A 121 -20.84 -3.16 -12.00
CA ASN A 121 -21.05 -3.42 -13.42
C ASN A 121 -20.33 -4.69 -13.93
N ASN A 122 -20.28 -5.78 -13.16
CA ASN A 122 -19.51 -7.00 -13.47
C ASN A 122 -17.97 -6.83 -13.62
N ASN A 123 -17.42 -5.67 -13.23
CA ASN A 123 -15.99 -5.40 -13.23
C ASN A 123 -15.44 -5.35 -11.80
N LEU A 124 -14.25 -5.93 -11.61
CA LEU A 124 -13.46 -5.71 -10.41
C LEU A 124 -12.79 -4.33 -10.49
N HIS A 125 -12.95 -3.55 -9.42
CA HIS A 125 -12.31 -2.26 -9.25
C HIS A 125 -11.41 -2.26 -8.01
N PHE A 126 -10.27 -1.60 -8.14
CA PHE A 126 -9.31 -1.33 -7.08
C PHE A 126 -9.48 0.09 -6.57
N LEU A 127 -9.59 0.28 -5.26
CA LEU A 127 -9.57 1.63 -4.69
C LEU A 127 -8.12 2.10 -4.56
N MET A 128 -7.65 2.84 -5.56
CA MET A 128 -6.29 3.35 -5.60
C MET A 128 -6.22 4.77 -5.06
N ARG A 129 -5.06 5.14 -4.51
CA ARG A 129 -4.80 6.47 -3.98
C ARG A 129 -3.75 7.19 -4.82
N ALA A 130 -4.01 8.42 -5.22
CA ALA A 130 -2.95 9.34 -5.65
C ALA A 130 -2.13 9.72 -4.42
N ARG A 131 -0.92 9.15 -4.31
CA ARG A 131 -0.07 9.23 -3.13
C ARG A 131 1.16 10.08 -3.43
N ALA A 132 1.21 11.24 -2.78
CA ALA A 132 2.37 12.12 -2.79
C ALA A 132 3.42 11.65 -1.77
N GLU A 133 4.66 11.42 -2.22
CA GLU A 133 5.79 11.09 -1.34
C GLU A 133 7.05 11.85 -1.77
N VAL A 134 7.82 12.31 -0.78
CA VAL A 134 9.05 13.09 -0.99
C VAL A 134 10.17 12.28 -1.64
N GLY A 135 10.05 10.96 -1.72
CA GLY A 135 11.00 10.08 -2.41
C GLY A 135 10.71 9.88 -3.90
N ASN A 136 9.51 10.25 -4.36
CA ASN A 136 9.07 9.96 -5.72
C ASN A 136 9.62 10.99 -6.71
N ARG A 137 10.14 10.52 -7.85
CA ARG A 137 10.65 11.39 -8.93
C ARG A 137 9.58 12.37 -9.43
N HIS A 138 8.34 11.91 -9.55
CA HIS A 138 7.19 12.70 -10.01
C HIS A 138 6.24 13.09 -8.87
N ILE A 139 6.70 13.04 -7.61
CA ILE A 139 5.97 13.34 -6.36
C ILE A 139 4.79 12.39 -6.10
N VAL A 140 3.83 12.31 -7.04
CA VAL A 140 2.60 11.52 -6.92
C VAL A 140 2.66 10.26 -7.78
N GLN A 141 2.32 9.13 -7.17
CA GLN A 141 2.13 7.83 -7.83
C GLN A 141 0.80 7.21 -7.36
N LEU A 142 0.29 6.22 -8.10
CA LEU A 142 -0.77 5.35 -7.62
C LEU A 142 -0.22 4.44 -6.52
N GLY A 143 -0.67 4.71 -5.30
CA GLY A 143 -0.48 3.85 -4.15
C GLY A 143 -1.71 2.96 -3.90
N PRO A 144 -1.57 1.96 -3.01
CA PRO A 144 -2.68 1.12 -2.60
C PRO A 144 -3.70 1.94 -1.78
N THR A 145 -4.83 1.33 -1.42
CA THR A 145 -5.87 1.99 -0.62
C THR A 145 -5.31 2.53 0.71
N VAL A 146 -4.52 1.69 1.38
CA VAL A 146 -3.84 2.03 2.62
C VAL A 146 -2.39 1.59 2.50
N GLU A 147 -1.47 2.45 2.91
CA GLU A 147 -0.05 2.14 3.07
C GLU A 147 0.43 2.98 4.24
N ILE A 148 0.58 2.34 5.40
CA ILE A 148 0.77 3.03 6.67
C ILE A 148 1.64 2.19 7.60
N ASN A 149 2.25 2.86 8.57
CA ASN A 149 2.67 2.23 9.81
C ASN A 149 1.77 2.74 10.94
N PRO A 150 0.89 1.92 11.53
CA PRO A 150 -0.01 2.32 12.61
C PRO A 150 0.69 3.03 13.77
N GLY A 151 1.91 2.61 14.12
CA GLY A 151 2.69 3.17 15.22
C GLY A 151 2.97 4.67 15.08
N ASN A 152 3.07 5.16 13.83
CA ASN A 152 3.31 6.58 13.59
C ASN A 152 2.09 7.45 13.94
N TYR A 153 0.88 6.89 13.88
CA TYR A 153 -0.37 7.59 14.15
C TYR A 153 -0.87 7.41 15.58
N MET A 154 -0.43 6.36 16.29
CA MET A 154 -0.75 6.18 17.71
C MET A 154 -0.27 7.38 18.53
N TYR A 155 -1.19 7.95 19.31
CA TYR A 155 -0.99 9.15 20.14
C TYR A 155 -0.41 10.36 19.38
N ASN A 156 -0.52 10.38 18.04
CA ASN A 156 -0.02 11.48 17.22
C ASN A 156 -1.10 12.54 17.06
N ARG A 157 -0.88 13.73 17.61
CA ARG A 157 -1.81 14.86 17.50
C ARG A 157 -1.65 15.68 16.22
N LYS A 158 -0.52 15.52 15.52
CA LYS A 158 -0.18 16.29 14.30
C LYS A 158 -0.71 15.60 13.04
N LEU A 159 -0.71 14.27 13.01
CA LEU A 159 -1.11 13.50 11.84
C LEU A 159 -2.61 13.19 11.85
N LYS A 160 -3.29 13.53 10.76
CA LYS A 160 -4.66 13.08 10.52
C LYS A 160 -4.65 11.56 10.27
N LYS A 161 -5.58 10.84 10.89
CA LYS A 161 -5.80 9.41 10.60
C LYS A 161 -6.10 9.21 9.09
N PRO A 162 -5.36 8.31 8.41
CA PRO A 162 -5.61 7.98 7.02
C PRO A 162 -7.00 7.39 6.81
N PHE A 163 -7.56 7.60 5.62
CA PHE A 163 -8.84 7.00 5.23
C PHE A 163 -8.74 5.47 5.29
N LEU A 164 -9.78 4.82 5.84
CA LEU A 164 -9.91 3.37 6.02
C LEU A 164 -8.88 2.68 6.93
N ILE A 165 -8.10 3.43 7.72
CA ILE A 165 -7.09 2.85 8.61
C ILE A 165 -7.67 1.80 9.57
N GLU A 166 -8.86 2.04 10.12
CA GLU A 166 -9.48 1.16 11.11
C GLU A 166 -9.96 -0.15 10.46
N GLU A 167 -10.56 -0.06 9.27
CA GLU A 167 -10.98 -1.23 8.50
C GLU A 167 -9.79 -2.11 8.09
N PHE A 168 -8.62 -1.52 7.82
CA PHE A 168 -7.42 -2.26 7.49
C PHE A 168 -6.59 -2.69 8.70
N GLN A 169 -6.84 -2.18 9.91
CA GLN A 169 -6.22 -2.70 11.15
C GLN A 169 -7.04 -3.85 11.74
N SER A 170 -8.36 -3.68 11.77
CA SER A 170 -9.30 -4.63 12.37
C SER A 170 -10.56 -4.74 11.49
N PRO A 171 -10.51 -5.53 10.40
CA PRO A 171 -11.61 -5.63 9.45
C PRO A 171 -12.83 -6.28 10.10
N THR A 172 -13.89 -5.50 10.27
CA THR A 172 -15.20 -5.96 10.78
C THR A 172 -16.34 -5.69 9.78
N ARG A 173 -16.18 -4.67 8.93
CA ARG A 173 -17.21 -4.18 8.01
C ARG A 173 -17.07 -4.72 6.58
N PHE A 174 -15.86 -5.11 6.19
CA PHE A 174 -15.52 -5.56 4.84
C PHE A 174 -15.11 -7.03 4.85
N ILE A 175 -15.32 -7.71 3.73
CA ILE A 175 -14.97 -9.12 3.60
C ILE A 175 -13.46 -9.23 3.42
N LYS A 176 -12.79 -9.98 4.29
CA LYS A 176 -11.35 -10.24 4.15
C LYS A 176 -11.12 -11.38 3.15
N LEU A 177 -10.55 -11.06 1.99
CA LEU A 177 -10.23 -12.05 0.97
C LEU A 177 -8.91 -12.75 1.29
N TRP A 178 -7.90 -11.95 1.65
CA TRP A 178 -6.55 -12.44 1.83
C TRP A 178 -5.73 -11.57 2.78
N GLU A 179 -4.78 -12.20 3.46
CA GLU A 179 -3.85 -11.55 4.38
C GLU A 179 -2.56 -12.36 4.50
N ASN A 180 -1.41 -11.70 4.39
CA ASN A 180 -0.12 -12.30 4.67
C ASN A 180 0.92 -11.23 5.06
N ARG A 181 2.04 -11.66 5.64
CA ARG A 181 3.21 -10.80 5.89
C ARG A 181 4.24 -11.02 4.78
N LEU A 182 4.66 -9.94 4.14
CA LEU A 182 5.71 -9.98 3.12
C LEU A 182 6.85 -9.07 3.51
N SER A 183 8.07 -9.51 3.20
CA SER A 183 9.30 -8.80 3.51
C SER A 183 9.61 -7.73 2.47
N GLU A 184 10.25 -6.66 2.93
CA GLU A 184 10.80 -5.60 2.06
C GLU A 184 12.22 -5.95 1.57
N GLU A 185 12.86 -5.03 0.84
CA GLU A 185 14.21 -5.20 0.30
C GLU A 185 15.27 -5.37 1.42
N GLY A 186 15.64 -6.63 1.71
CA GLY A 186 16.55 -6.98 2.81
C GLY A 186 17.98 -6.43 2.72
N GLY A 187 18.36 -5.83 1.58
CA GLY A 187 19.61 -5.08 1.45
C GLY A 187 19.57 -3.68 2.08
N LYS A 188 18.38 -3.14 2.35
CA LYS A 188 18.16 -1.78 2.86
C LYS A 188 17.33 -1.73 4.13
N PHE A 189 16.49 -2.73 4.37
CA PHE A 189 15.58 -2.79 5.51
C PHE A 189 15.87 -4.00 6.39
N TYR A 190 16.03 -3.77 7.68
CA TYR A 190 16.36 -4.80 8.67
C TYR A 190 15.11 -5.57 9.07
N LYS A 191 14.98 -6.80 8.57
CA LYS A 191 13.87 -7.73 8.90
C LYS A 191 12.49 -7.08 8.76
N GLU A 192 12.36 -6.10 7.88
CA GLU A 192 11.12 -5.38 7.72
C GLU A 192 10.10 -6.22 6.97
N GLU A 193 8.89 -6.21 7.50
CA GLU A 193 7.72 -6.85 6.91
C GLU A 193 6.50 -5.94 7.02
N HIS A 194 5.63 -6.08 6.03
CA HIS A 194 4.35 -5.38 5.97
C HIS A 194 3.23 -6.41 5.94
N LEU A 195 2.19 -6.16 6.72
CA LEU A 195 0.94 -6.89 6.63
C LEU A 195 0.22 -6.46 5.36
N HIS A 196 0.24 -7.35 4.37
CA HIS A 196 -0.50 -7.19 3.14
C HIS A 196 -1.92 -7.71 3.35
N ARG A 197 -2.93 -6.89 3.09
CA ARG A 197 -4.33 -7.24 3.35
C ARG A 197 -5.24 -6.80 2.20
N ILE A 198 -6.06 -7.72 1.73
CA ILE A 198 -6.99 -7.49 0.63
C ILE A 198 -8.41 -7.67 1.16
N LEU A 199 -9.19 -6.59 1.05
CA LEU A 199 -10.57 -6.54 1.49
C LEU A 199 -11.50 -6.35 0.28
N MET A 200 -12.70 -6.89 0.36
CA MET A 200 -13.78 -6.64 -0.59
C MET A 200 -14.87 -5.82 0.08
N LEU A 201 -15.27 -4.73 -0.57
CA LEU A 201 -16.45 -3.96 -0.21
C LEU A 201 -17.70 -4.79 -0.55
N PRO A 202 -18.60 -5.04 0.41
CA PRO A 202 -19.84 -5.77 0.13
C PRO A 202 -20.72 -5.04 -0.90
N ASP A 203 -21.45 -5.81 -1.70
CA ASP A 203 -22.36 -5.29 -2.71
C ASP A 203 -23.43 -4.37 -2.09
N GLY A 204 -23.80 -3.32 -2.84
CA GLY A 204 -24.81 -2.34 -2.41
C GLY A 204 -24.32 -1.31 -1.38
N ILE A 205 -23.08 -1.39 -0.91
CA ILE A 205 -22.48 -0.37 -0.05
C ILE A 205 -21.92 0.77 -0.90
N ASP A 206 -22.48 1.97 -0.72
CA ASP A 206 -21.90 3.20 -1.26
C ASP A 206 -20.84 3.75 -0.30
N LEU A 207 -19.58 3.64 -0.71
CA LEU A 207 -18.44 4.16 0.04
C LEU A 207 -18.01 5.51 -0.53
N LYS A 208 -18.25 6.58 0.22
CA LYS A 208 -17.76 7.92 -0.13
C LYS A 208 -16.25 8.00 0.04
N THR A 209 -15.53 8.17 -1.07
CA THR A 209 -14.06 8.24 -1.09
C THR A 209 -13.59 9.70 -1.16
N PRO A 210 -12.48 10.07 -0.51
CA PRO A 210 -11.87 11.39 -0.69
C PRO A 210 -11.40 11.62 -2.13
N SER A 211 -11.18 12.87 -2.52
CA SER A 211 -10.80 13.24 -3.91
C SER A 211 -9.51 12.58 -4.40
N VAL A 212 -8.55 12.34 -3.50
CA VAL A 212 -7.28 11.66 -3.78
C VAL A 212 -7.40 10.15 -3.99
N TYR A 213 -8.62 9.61 -4.01
CA TYR A 213 -8.91 8.21 -4.26
C TYR A 213 -9.78 8.04 -5.51
N ARG A 214 -9.51 6.97 -6.26
CA ARG A 214 -10.33 6.55 -7.39
C ARG A 214 -10.48 5.05 -7.46
N TRP A 215 -11.66 4.61 -7.86
CA TRP A 215 -11.91 3.24 -8.30
C TRP A 215 -11.35 3.08 -9.72
N ILE A 216 -10.42 2.16 -9.88
CA ILE A 216 -9.74 1.85 -11.14
C ILE A 216 -10.05 0.41 -11.50
N SER A 217 -10.57 0.15 -12.70
CA SER A 217 -10.88 -1.22 -13.12
C SER A 217 -9.63 -2.06 -13.34
N TYR A 218 -9.81 -3.38 -13.46
CA TYR A 218 -8.72 -4.29 -13.78
C TYR A 218 -7.89 -3.88 -15.00
N ASP A 219 -8.53 -3.64 -16.15
CA ASP A 219 -7.83 -3.30 -17.38
C ASP A 219 -7.16 -1.92 -17.32
N GLN A 220 -7.78 -0.96 -16.63
CA GLN A 220 -7.18 0.35 -16.38
C GLN A 220 -5.94 0.22 -15.50
N MET A 221 -5.97 -0.65 -14.49
CA MET A 221 -4.80 -0.91 -13.64
C MET A 221 -3.67 -1.56 -14.45
N ARG A 222 -3.98 -2.48 -15.37
CA ARG A 222 -2.98 -3.03 -16.30
C ARG A 222 -2.35 -1.93 -17.16
N PHE A 223 -3.15 -0.99 -17.67
CA PHE A 223 -2.61 0.16 -18.40
C PHE A 223 -1.61 0.96 -17.55
N PHE A 224 -1.97 1.33 -16.32
CA PHE A 224 -1.05 2.07 -15.44
C PHE A 224 0.22 1.27 -15.07
N LEU A 225 0.13 -0.04 -14.89
CA LEU A 225 1.31 -0.88 -14.64
C LEU A 225 2.32 -0.87 -15.80
N HIS A 226 1.88 -0.62 -17.03
CA HIS A 226 2.77 -0.44 -18.19
C HIS A 226 3.29 1.00 -18.34
N MET A 227 2.68 1.95 -17.63
CA MET A 227 3.05 3.37 -17.63
C MET A 227 4.15 3.66 -16.61
N GLY A 228 5.35 3.10 -16.82
CA GLY A 228 6.59 3.44 -16.11
C GLY A 228 6.44 3.59 -14.59
N GLU A 229 6.80 4.77 -14.07
CA GLU A 229 6.78 5.10 -12.64
C GLU A 229 5.40 5.58 -12.12
N SER A 230 4.30 5.18 -12.74
CA SER A 230 2.96 5.64 -12.32
C SER A 230 2.38 4.87 -11.12
N VAL A 231 2.86 3.66 -10.84
CA VAL A 231 2.39 2.80 -9.73
C VAL A 231 3.53 2.57 -8.75
N ASN A 232 3.31 2.87 -7.47
CA ASN A 232 4.37 2.80 -6.46
C ASN A 232 4.73 1.34 -6.08
N SER A 233 5.82 1.17 -5.32
CA SER A 233 6.30 -0.16 -4.92
C SER A 233 5.27 -0.96 -4.12
N CYS A 234 4.65 -0.34 -3.10
CA CYS A 234 3.68 -1.01 -2.25
C CYS A 234 2.42 -1.45 -3.01
N ALA A 235 1.94 -0.63 -3.96
CA ALA A 235 0.83 -0.98 -4.84
C ALA A 235 1.18 -2.17 -5.75
N ARG A 236 2.37 -2.18 -6.34
CA ARG A 236 2.83 -3.34 -7.15
C ARG A 236 2.93 -4.60 -6.31
N SER A 237 3.44 -4.51 -5.08
CA SER A 237 3.55 -5.64 -4.16
C SER A 237 2.18 -6.26 -3.86
N ILE A 238 1.19 -5.47 -3.44
CA ILE A 238 -0.15 -5.99 -3.12
C ILE A 238 -0.93 -6.45 -4.36
N LEU A 239 -0.71 -5.82 -5.52
CA LEU A 239 -1.30 -6.28 -6.78
C LEU A 239 -0.71 -7.62 -7.22
N ALA A 240 0.57 -7.88 -6.96
CA ALA A 240 1.19 -9.17 -7.26
C ALA A 240 0.63 -10.31 -6.39
N CYS A 241 0.09 -10.01 -5.20
CA CYS A 241 -0.62 -10.99 -4.37
C CYS A 241 -1.98 -11.42 -4.94
N LEU A 242 -2.43 -10.80 -6.03
CA LEU A 242 -3.66 -11.18 -6.71
C LEU A 242 -3.44 -12.21 -7.84
N ILE A 243 -2.18 -12.53 -8.16
CA ILE A 243 -1.77 -13.44 -9.24
C ILE A 243 -1.55 -14.85 -8.70
#